data_AF-A0A0Q6V6B9-F1
#
_entry.id   AF-A0A0Q6V6B9-F1
#
_cell.length_a   1.000
_cell.length_b   1.000
_cell.length_c   1.000
_cell.angle_alpha   90.00
_cell.angle_beta   90.00
_cell.angle_gamma   90.00
#
_symmetry.space_group_name_H-M   'P 1'
#
loop_
_entity.id
_entity.type
_entity.pdbx_description
1 polymer ?
#
loop_
_entity_poly.entity_id
_entity_poly.type
_entity_poly.pdbx_seq_one_letter_code
_entity_poly.pdbx_strand_id
1 'polypeptide(L)'
;MAIDDQEFSDLIGRAIARLDPTIERRLESEPEAHLDLVVLTHRTYEEVGRLLRSAVTSARAAGSSWEAIGSALGMSRQAAQQRFGHRPVPIPGTAELRQLVGLTAFNEIDVLNAWGRHGWHSIGYGPLFHDVEKSPVQWEHKRAVIGSRKAKDLESKGWERIGTMWFPWTYLKRPLDDPAEPGEPE
;
A
#
# COMPACT_ATOMS: atom_id res chain seq x y z
N MET A 1 23.08 9.70 2.89
CA MET A 1 23.97 8.61 3.36
C MET A 1 23.75 7.47 2.39
N ALA A 2 24.72 7.19 1.50
CA ALA A 2 24.61 6.06 0.60
C ALA A 2 24.80 4.79 1.45
N ILE A 3 23.79 3.94 1.51
CA ILE A 3 23.95 2.59 2.03
C ILE A 3 24.81 1.85 1.00
N ASP A 4 25.82 1.13 1.44
CA ASP A 4 26.64 0.28 0.56
C ASP A 4 25.76 -0.84 -0.04
N ASP A 5 25.96 -1.20 -1.31
CA ASP A 5 25.12 -2.17 -2.01
C ASP A 5 25.14 -3.54 -1.30
N GLN A 6 26.28 -3.88 -0.67
CA GLN A 6 26.42 -5.08 0.14
C GLN A 6 25.60 -5.01 1.43
N GLU A 7 25.64 -3.88 2.14
CA GLU A 7 24.86 -3.65 3.36
C GLU A 7 23.35 -3.70 3.06
N PHE A 8 22.92 -3.12 1.94
CA PHE A 8 21.53 -3.19 1.49
C PHE A 8 21.10 -4.62 1.18
N SER A 9 21.94 -5.36 0.44
CA SER A 9 21.68 -6.77 0.10
C SER A 9 21.56 -7.65 1.35
N ASP A 10 22.45 -7.47 2.32
CA ASP A 10 22.43 -8.19 3.59
C ASP A 10 21.16 -7.88 4.40
N LEU A 11 20.71 -6.63 4.42
CA LEU A 11 19.46 -6.24 5.10
C LEU A 11 18.23 -6.89 4.47
N ILE A 12 18.15 -6.93 3.14
CA ILE A 12 17.06 -7.60 2.43
C ILE A 12 17.13 -9.12 2.67
N GLY A 13 18.32 -9.72 2.61
CA GLY A 13 18.52 -11.14 2.90
C GLY A 13 18.04 -11.52 4.30
N ARG A 14 18.39 -10.73 5.32
CA ARG A 14 17.92 -10.93 6.70
C ARG A 14 16.41 -10.75 6.84
N ALA A 15 15.81 -9.80 6.11
CA ALA A 15 14.37 -9.61 6.11
C ALA A 15 13.65 -10.83 5.53
N ILE A 16 14.14 -11.38 4.42
CA ILE A 16 13.59 -12.58 3.78
C ILE A 16 13.75 -13.81 4.69
N ALA A 17 14.94 -14.03 5.26
CA ALA A 17 15.20 -15.12 6.19
C ALA A 17 14.31 -15.06 7.45
N ARG A 18 13.83 -13.86 7.83
CA ARG A 18 12.90 -13.69 8.94
C ARG A 18 11.45 -14.05 8.60
N LEU A 19 11.10 -14.12 7.31
CA LEU A 19 9.78 -14.57 6.85
C LEU A 19 9.64 -16.09 6.96
N ASP A 20 10.73 -16.83 6.77
CA ASP A 20 10.85 -18.26 7.10
C ASP A 20 12.18 -18.53 7.82
N PRO A 21 12.19 -18.49 9.17
CA PRO A 21 13.39 -18.74 9.96
C PRO A 21 13.99 -20.15 9.82
N THR A 22 13.29 -21.07 9.15
CA THR A 22 13.74 -22.44 8.94
C THR A 22 14.41 -22.65 7.58
N ILE A 23 14.29 -21.68 6.67
CA ILE A 23 14.71 -21.83 5.27
C ILE A 23 16.19 -22.17 5.15
N GLU A 24 17.06 -21.58 5.97
CA GLU A 24 18.51 -21.83 5.96
C GLU A 24 18.82 -23.31 6.23
N ARG A 25 18.28 -23.86 7.33
CA ARG A 25 18.45 -25.28 7.67
C ARG A 25 17.86 -26.19 6.60
N ARG A 26 16.70 -25.83 6.03
CA ARG A 26 16.03 -26.65 5.01
C ARG A 26 16.79 -26.66 3.69
N LEU A 27 17.44 -25.56 3.31
CA LEU A 27 18.29 -25.50 2.11
C LEU A 27 19.47 -26.48 2.17
N GLU A 28 19.94 -26.85 3.36
CA GLU A 28 21.02 -27.83 3.53
C GLU A 28 20.57 -29.29 3.35
N SER A 29 19.27 -29.58 3.50
CA SER A 29 18.76 -30.96 3.57
C SER A 29 17.60 -31.29 2.63
N GLU A 30 16.89 -30.29 2.12
CA GLU A 30 15.66 -30.43 1.34
C GLU A 30 15.78 -29.71 -0.01
N PRO A 31 15.86 -30.43 -1.15
CA PRO A 31 15.89 -29.80 -2.47
C PRO A 31 14.69 -28.87 -2.75
N GLU A 32 13.51 -29.20 -2.23
CA GLU A 32 12.28 -28.39 -2.37
C GLU A 32 12.39 -27.01 -1.68
N ALA A 33 13.27 -26.86 -0.68
CA ALA A 33 13.49 -25.58 -0.01
C ALA A 33 14.05 -24.50 -0.96
N HIS A 34 14.72 -24.90 -2.05
CA HIS A 34 15.13 -23.96 -3.09
C HIS A 34 13.94 -23.38 -3.86
N LEU A 35 12.88 -24.17 -4.10
CA LEU A 35 11.65 -23.65 -4.71
C LEU A 35 10.89 -22.74 -3.74
N ASP A 36 10.86 -23.08 -2.46
CA ASP A 36 10.29 -22.20 -1.42
C ASP A 36 11.03 -20.85 -1.35
N LEU A 37 12.36 -20.84 -1.47
CA LEU A 37 13.14 -19.61 -1.54
C LEU A 37 12.80 -18.78 -2.79
N VAL A 38 12.58 -19.41 -3.94
CA VAL A 38 12.09 -18.72 -5.15
C VAL A 38 10.73 -18.08 -4.90
N VAL A 39 9.80 -18.80 -4.26
CA VAL A 39 8.46 -18.25 -3.93
C VAL A 39 8.58 -17.08 -2.95
N LEU A 40 9.40 -17.20 -1.90
CA LEU A 40 9.62 -16.14 -0.92
C LEU A 40 10.22 -14.89 -1.55
N THR A 41 11.30 -15.04 -2.33
CA THR A 41 11.96 -13.92 -3.01
C THR A 41 11.04 -13.26 -4.04
N HIS A 42 10.24 -14.04 -4.77
CA HIS A 42 9.22 -13.50 -5.69
C HIS A 42 8.16 -12.67 -4.94
N ARG A 43 7.66 -13.16 -3.80
CA ARG A 43 6.73 -12.39 -2.96
C ARG A 43 7.35 -11.09 -2.45
N THR A 44 8.61 -11.13 -2.05
CA THR A 44 9.35 -9.93 -1.65
C THR A 44 9.51 -8.96 -2.82
N TYR A 45 9.84 -9.45 -4.02
CA TYR A 45 9.94 -8.63 -5.23
C TYR A 45 8.62 -7.91 -5.54
N GLU A 46 7.50 -8.64 -5.50
CA GLU A 46 6.17 -8.08 -5.69
C GLU A 46 5.87 -6.95 -4.67
N GLU A 47 6.21 -7.17 -3.40
CA GLU A 47 5.99 -6.18 -2.35
C GLU A 47 6.88 -4.94 -2.49
N VAL A 48 8.15 -5.13 -2.81
CA VAL A 48 9.07 -4.02 -3.14
C VAL A 48 8.56 -3.25 -4.36
N GLY A 49 8.02 -3.93 -5.36
CA GLY A 49 7.38 -3.31 -6.51
C GLY A 49 6.15 -2.46 -6.13
N ARG A 50 5.32 -2.91 -5.18
CA ARG A 50 4.20 -2.13 -4.63
C ARG A 50 4.71 -0.89 -3.89
N LEU A 51 5.72 -1.04 -3.02
CA LEU A 51 6.35 0.06 -2.30
C LEU A 51 6.90 1.12 -3.26
N LEU A 52 7.59 0.71 -4.32
CA LEU A 52 8.11 1.61 -5.35
C LEU A 52 6.98 2.38 -6.05
N ARG A 53 5.89 1.70 -6.45
CA ARG A 53 4.73 2.37 -7.06
C ARG A 53 4.13 3.42 -6.12
N SER A 54 3.98 3.11 -4.84
CA SER A 54 3.48 4.08 -3.85
C SER A 54 4.41 5.27 -3.64
N ALA A 55 5.72 5.05 -3.63
CA ALA A 55 6.70 6.13 -3.58
C ALA A 55 6.62 7.04 -4.82
N VAL A 56 6.45 6.47 -6.02
CA VAL A 56 6.24 7.22 -7.25
C VAL A 56 4.93 8.02 -7.23
N THR A 57 3.82 7.41 -6.79
CA THR A 57 2.53 8.12 -6.62
C THR A 57 2.67 9.27 -5.64
N SER A 58 3.36 9.05 -4.51
CA SER A 58 3.62 10.09 -3.51
C SER A 58 4.47 11.23 -4.08
N ALA A 59 5.53 10.92 -4.83
CA ALA A 59 6.34 11.93 -5.50
C ALA A 59 5.52 12.74 -6.52
N ARG A 60 4.65 12.09 -7.30
CA ARG A 60 3.71 12.76 -8.23
C ARG A 60 2.76 13.68 -7.49
N ALA A 61 2.17 13.23 -6.38
CA ALA A 61 1.28 14.04 -5.56
C ALA A 61 1.99 15.25 -4.91
N ALA A 62 3.27 15.08 -4.55
CA ALA A 62 4.12 16.17 -4.07
C ALA A 62 4.59 17.13 -5.18
N GLY A 63 4.13 16.96 -6.42
CA GLY A 63 4.41 17.86 -7.55
C GLY A 63 5.63 17.49 -8.40
N SER A 64 6.31 16.36 -8.13
CA SER A 64 7.45 15.93 -8.96
C SER A 64 6.99 15.56 -10.37
N SER A 65 7.68 16.07 -11.40
CA SER A 65 7.38 15.76 -12.79
C SER A 65 7.74 14.31 -13.16
N TRP A 66 7.15 13.78 -14.24
CA TRP A 66 7.56 12.47 -14.78
C TRP A 66 9.02 12.44 -15.22
N GLU A 67 9.59 13.59 -15.59
CA GLU A 67 11.00 13.71 -15.96
C GLU A 67 11.90 13.57 -14.73
N ALA A 68 11.56 14.25 -13.62
CA ALA A 68 12.28 14.13 -12.36
C ALA A 68 12.24 12.69 -11.83
N ILE A 69 11.07 12.04 -11.88
CA ILE A 69 10.91 10.65 -11.46
C ILE A 69 11.70 9.70 -12.37
N GLY A 70 11.64 9.90 -13.69
CA GLY A 70 12.43 9.11 -14.64
C GLY A 70 13.93 9.22 -14.34
N SER A 71 14.43 10.44 -14.19
CA SER A 71 15.83 10.70 -13.85
C SER A 71 16.25 10.03 -12.55
N ALA A 72 15.43 10.13 -11.49
CA ALA A 72 15.70 9.48 -10.21
C ALA A 72 15.74 7.94 -10.29
N LEU A 73 14.99 7.34 -11.21
CA LEU A 73 14.93 5.89 -11.41
C LEU A 73 15.88 5.40 -12.53
N GLY A 74 16.72 6.28 -13.09
CA GLY A 74 17.62 5.93 -14.18
C GLY A 74 16.91 5.53 -15.49
N MET A 75 15.71 6.08 -15.74
CA MET A 75 14.91 5.80 -16.94
C MET A 75 14.38 7.07 -17.61
N SER A 76 13.88 6.94 -18.84
CA SER A 76 13.32 8.09 -19.56
C SER A 76 11.97 8.53 -18.96
N ARG A 77 11.59 9.80 -19.18
CA ARG A 77 10.26 10.33 -18.82
C ARG A 77 9.12 9.44 -19.35
N GLN A 78 9.24 9.01 -20.61
CA GLN A 78 8.22 8.18 -21.26
C GLN A 78 8.17 6.78 -20.64
N ALA A 79 9.32 6.17 -20.32
CA ALA A 79 9.38 4.88 -19.62
C ALA A 79 8.77 4.97 -18.22
N ALA A 80 9.04 6.05 -17.47
CA ALA A 80 8.43 6.29 -16.17
C ALA A 80 6.91 6.47 -16.27
N GLN A 81 6.44 7.29 -17.21
CA GLN A 81 5.01 7.51 -17.43
C GLN A 81 4.30 6.23 -17.89
N GLN A 82 4.91 5.42 -18.75
CA GLN A 82 4.33 4.15 -19.18
C GLN A 82 4.23 3.17 -17.99
N ARG A 83 5.31 3.04 -17.22
CA ARG A 83 5.43 2.06 -16.12
C ARG A 83 4.61 2.43 -14.89
N PHE A 84 4.50 3.72 -14.56
CA PHE A 84 3.91 4.21 -13.31
C PHE A 84 2.74 5.18 -13.51
N GLY A 85 2.58 5.74 -14.72
CA GLY A 85 1.47 6.65 -15.02
C GLY A 85 0.14 5.94 -15.29
N HIS A 86 0.16 4.62 -15.42
CA HIS A 86 -1.04 3.80 -15.44
C HIS A 86 -1.42 3.47 -13.99
N ARG A 87 -2.36 4.23 -13.44
CA ARG A 87 -3.18 3.74 -12.33
C ARG A 87 -3.79 2.41 -12.79
N PRO A 88 -3.78 1.32 -11.99
CA PRO A 88 -4.49 0.10 -12.35
C PRO A 88 -5.89 0.51 -12.77
N VAL A 89 -6.21 0.28 -14.04
CA VAL A 89 -7.56 0.50 -14.55
C VAL A 89 -8.39 -0.56 -13.83
N PRO A 90 -9.34 -0.21 -12.95
CA PRO A 90 -10.29 -1.19 -12.45
C PRO A 90 -10.93 -1.85 -13.67
N ILE A 91 -11.06 -3.17 -13.64
CA ILE A 91 -11.69 -3.93 -14.72
C ILE A 91 -13.03 -3.23 -15.04
N PRO A 92 -13.25 -2.74 -16.28
CA PRO A 92 -14.46 -2.01 -16.62
C PRO A 92 -15.69 -2.86 -16.29
N GLY A 93 -16.50 -2.39 -15.33
CA GLY A 93 -17.80 -2.98 -15.02
C GLY A 93 -17.99 -3.67 -13.66
N THR A 94 -17.04 -3.61 -12.71
CA THR A 94 -17.25 -4.27 -11.39
C THR A 94 -16.93 -3.45 -10.14
N ALA A 95 -16.00 -2.48 -10.19
CA ALA A 95 -15.66 -1.67 -9.02
C ALA A 95 -15.68 -0.18 -9.37
N GLU A 96 -16.62 0.57 -8.77
CA GLU A 96 -16.71 2.01 -8.94
C GLU A 96 -15.60 2.70 -8.13
N LEU A 97 -14.83 3.59 -8.75
CA LEU A 97 -13.72 4.31 -8.08
C LEU A 97 -14.03 5.80 -7.96
N ARG A 98 -13.55 6.40 -6.86
CA ARG A 98 -13.54 7.86 -6.64
C ARG A 98 -12.21 8.30 -6.03
N GLN A 99 -11.95 9.60 -6.12
CA GLN A 99 -10.87 10.24 -5.40
C GLN A 99 -11.46 11.33 -4.51
N LEU A 100 -11.26 11.21 -3.21
CA LEU A 100 -11.65 12.20 -2.21
C LEU A 100 -10.50 13.18 -2.02
N VAL A 101 -10.74 14.46 -2.27
CA VAL A 101 -9.74 15.53 -2.19
C VAL A 101 -10.08 16.54 -1.10
N GLY A 102 -9.12 17.40 -0.72
CA GLY A 102 -9.33 18.40 0.34
C GLY A 102 -9.33 17.79 1.75
N LEU A 103 -8.78 16.59 1.89
CA LEU A 103 -8.64 15.90 3.17
C LEU A 103 -7.47 16.51 3.95
N THR A 104 -7.58 16.50 5.26
CA THR A 104 -6.56 16.96 6.19
C THR A 104 -6.42 15.95 7.30
N ALA A 105 -5.33 16.04 8.05
CA ALA A 105 -5.11 15.21 9.22
C ALA A 105 -6.21 15.31 10.29
N PHE A 106 -7.13 16.29 10.20
CA PHE A 106 -8.21 16.52 11.16
C PHE A 106 -9.57 15.98 10.69
N ASN A 107 -9.86 16.00 9.38
CA ASN A 107 -11.17 15.60 8.86
C ASN A 107 -11.16 14.26 8.10
N GLU A 108 -9.98 13.77 7.69
CA GLU A 108 -9.87 12.65 6.76
C GLU A 108 -10.59 11.38 7.25
N ILE A 109 -10.50 11.07 8.54
CA ILE A 109 -11.09 9.85 9.10
C ILE A 109 -12.61 9.97 9.19
N ASP A 110 -13.13 11.15 9.51
CA ASP A 110 -14.58 11.37 9.58
C ASP A 110 -15.20 11.34 8.18
N VAL A 111 -14.53 11.94 7.19
CA VAL A 111 -14.95 11.88 5.79
C VAL A 111 -14.90 10.44 5.28
N LEU A 112 -13.82 9.70 5.55
CA LEU A 112 -13.70 8.31 5.13
C LEU A 112 -14.77 7.42 5.77
N ASN A 113 -15.06 7.59 7.06
CA ASN A 113 -16.13 6.83 7.72
C ASN A 113 -17.52 7.23 7.22
N ALA A 114 -17.74 8.49 6.84
CA ALA A 114 -18.99 8.91 6.21
C ALA A 114 -19.19 8.21 4.86
N TRP A 115 -18.17 8.22 4.01
CA TRP A 115 -18.16 7.50 2.74
C TRP A 115 -18.24 5.97 2.94
N GLY A 116 -17.63 5.47 4.01
CA GLY A 116 -17.64 4.07 4.44
C GLY A 116 -19.03 3.51 4.71
N ARG A 117 -19.95 4.30 5.28
CA ARG A 117 -21.36 3.89 5.43
C ARG A 117 -22.06 3.62 4.12
N HIS A 118 -21.68 4.35 3.08
CA HIS A 118 -22.15 4.12 1.72
C HIS A 118 -21.26 3.09 0.99
N GLY A 119 -20.47 2.30 1.69
CA GLY A 119 -19.67 1.21 1.12
C GLY A 119 -18.44 1.60 0.34
N TRP A 120 -17.99 2.85 0.45
CA TRP A 120 -16.73 3.29 -0.12
C TRP A 120 -15.57 3.04 0.84
N HIS A 121 -14.53 2.34 0.40
CA HIS A 121 -13.35 2.10 1.21
C HIS A 121 -12.08 2.62 0.56
N SER A 122 -11.20 3.22 1.35
CA SER A 122 -9.91 3.67 0.81
C SER A 122 -9.03 2.49 0.39
N ILE A 123 -8.43 2.62 -0.78
CA ILE A 123 -7.48 1.67 -1.39
C ILE A 123 -6.09 2.28 -1.56
N GLY A 124 -5.97 3.59 -1.44
CA GLY A 124 -4.73 4.34 -1.52
C GLY A 124 -4.91 5.77 -1.00
N TYR A 125 -3.81 6.46 -0.76
CA TYR A 125 -3.82 7.84 -0.29
C TYR A 125 -2.53 8.58 -0.66
N GLY A 126 -2.59 9.90 -0.56
CA GLY A 126 -1.46 10.79 -0.62
C GLY A 126 -1.77 12.08 0.14
N PRO A 127 -0.91 13.10 0.04
CA PRO A 127 -1.17 14.38 0.71
C PRO A 127 -2.52 14.96 0.27
N LEU A 128 -3.43 15.10 1.23
CA LEU A 128 -4.76 15.70 1.10
C LEU A 128 -5.77 14.92 0.25
N PHE A 129 -5.52 13.65 -0.07
CA PHE A 129 -6.49 12.83 -0.80
C PHE A 129 -6.45 11.34 -0.42
N HIS A 130 -7.58 10.68 -0.68
CA HIS A 130 -7.71 9.22 -0.64
C HIS A 130 -8.38 8.73 -1.93
N ASP A 131 -7.83 7.67 -2.52
CA ASP A 131 -8.52 6.90 -3.54
C ASP A 131 -9.41 5.87 -2.84
N VAL A 132 -10.68 5.81 -3.26
CA VAL A 132 -11.70 4.93 -2.68
C VAL A 132 -12.37 4.08 -3.75
N GLU A 133 -12.81 2.90 -3.34
CA GLU A 133 -13.49 1.90 -4.16
C GLU A 133 -14.83 1.53 -3.52
N LYS A 134 -15.87 1.37 -4.36
CA LYS A 134 -17.22 1.01 -3.93
C LYS A 134 -17.32 -0.50 -3.72
N SER A 135 -17.98 -0.88 -2.64
CA SER A 135 -18.28 -2.25 -2.27
C SER A 135 -19.73 -2.36 -1.76
N PRO A 136 -20.30 -3.58 -1.66
CA PRO A 136 -21.68 -3.78 -1.22
C PRO A 136 -21.87 -3.69 0.31
N VAL A 137 -20.80 -3.57 1.09
CA VAL A 137 -20.82 -3.55 2.57
C VAL A 137 -20.25 -2.25 3.11
N GLN A 138 -20.58 -1.89 4.35
CA GLN A 138 -20.03 -0.71 5.00
C GLN A 138 -18.58 -0.92 5.44
N TRP A 139 -17.85 0.18 5.64
CA TRP A 139 -16.46 0.17 6.06
C TRP A 139 -16.17 1.20 7.14
N GLU A 140 -15.23 0.85 8.02
CA GLU A 140 -14.61 1.80 8.93
C GLU A 140 -13.16 2.05 8.56
N HIS A 141 -12.69 3.27 8.86
CA HIS A 141 -11.33 3.72 8.67
C HIS A 141 -10.77 4.30 9.97
N LYS A 142 -9.50 4.01 10.23
CA LYS A 142 -8.76 4.56 11.37
C LYS A 142 -7.36 4.96 10.96
N ARG A 143 -6.83 5.95 11.69
CA ARG A 143 -5.42 6.31 11.64
C ARG A 143 -4.73 5.97 12.97
N ALA A 144 -3.50 5.48 12.86
CA ALA A 144 -2.59 5.30 13.97
C ALA A 144 -1.18 5.77 13.58
N VAL A 145 -0.34 6.02 14.58
CA VAL A 145 1.09 6.23 14.33
C VAL A 145 1.71 4.89 13.96
N ILE A 146 2.57 4.88 12.95
CA ILE A 146 3.27 3.69 12.50
C ILE A 146 4.04 3.01 13.65
N GLY A 147 3.93 1.68 13.76
CA GLY A 147 4.60 0.90 14.81
C GLY A 147 4.05 1.05 16.24
N SER A 148 3.04 1.90 16.45
CA SER A 148 2.42 2.11 17.76
C SER A 148 1.67 0.86 18.26
N ARG A 149 1.48 0.74 19.58
CA ARG A 149 0.64 -0.31 20.19
C ARG A 149 -0.79 -0.31 19.62
N LYS A 150 -1.32 0.89 19.35
CA LYS A 150 -2.65 1.08 18.74
C LYS A 150 -2.72 0.43 17.35
N ALA A 151 -1.71 0.64 16.50
CA ALA A 151 -1.67 0.03 15.17
C ALA A 151 -1.67 -1.50 15.27
N LYS A 152 -0.84 -2.06 16.17
CA LYS A 152 -0.77 -3.51 16.41
C LYS A 152 -2.08 -4.11 16.93
N ASP A 153 -2.75 -3.43 17.87
CA ASP A 153 -4.04 -3.87 18.42
C ASP A 153 -5.18 -3.80 17.39
N LEU A 154 -5.15 -2.83 16.48
CA LEU A 154 -6.11 -2.79 15.38
C LEU A 154 -5.87 -3.94 14.39
N GLU A 155 -4.62 -4.18 14.01
CA GLU A 155 -4.26 -5.30 13.12
C GLU A 155 -4.67 -6.66 13.70
N SER A 156 -4.47 -6.89 15.00
CA SER A 156 -4.91 -8.12 15.67
C SER A 156 -6.42 -8.28 15.74
N LYS A 157 -7.19 -7.18 15.58
CA LYS A 157 -8.66 -7.15 15.49
C LYS A 157 -9.16 -7.20 14.05
N GLY A 158 -8.32 -7.61 13.10
CA GLY A 158 -8.69 -7.79 11.69
C GLY A 158 -8.74 -6.50 10.89
N TRP A 159 -8.07 -5.43 11.34
CA TRP A 159 -7.93 -4.22 10.53
C TRP A 159 -6.83 -4.38 9.49
N GLU A 160 -7.14 -4.02 8.25
CA GLU A 160 -6.24 -4.09 7.10
C GLU A 160 -5.53 -2.76 6.89
N ARG A 161 -4.24 -2.78 6.55
CA ARG A 161 -3.51 -1.56 6.18
C ARG A 161 -3.90 -1.11 4.78
N ILE A 162 -4.02 0.21 4.62
CA ILE A 162 -4.28 0.86 3.33
C ILE A 162 -2.94 1.36 2.76
N GLY A 163 -2.69 1.08 1.47
CA GLY A 163 -1.56 1.62 0.71
C GLY A 163 -0.18 1.41 1.34
N THR A 164 0.83 2.14 0.85
CA THR A 164 2.19 2.11 1.40
C THR A 164 2.75 3.51 1.65
N MET A 165 2.91 3.83 2.95
CA MET A 165 3.58 4.94 3.66
C MET A 165 3.35 6.41 3.24
N TRP A 166 2.64 7.13 4.12
CA TRP A 166 2.79 8.57 4.40
C TRP A 166 3.23 8.73 5.87
N PHE A 167 4.53 8.91 6.13
CA PHE A 167 5.06 9.03 7.50
C PHE A 167 4.53 10.31 8.18
N PRO A 168 4.12 10.29 9.47
CA PRO A 168 4.25 9.20 10.46
C PRO A 168 3.02 8.29 10.58
N TRP A 169 2.06 8.38 9.66
CA TRP A 169 0.75 7.76 9.79
C TRP A 169 0.65 6.39 9.11
N THR A 170 -0.18 5.53 9.69
CA THR A 170 -0.70 4.33 9.02
C THR A 170 -2.21 4.41 9.03
N TYR A 171 -2.81 4.21 7.85
CA TYR A 171 -4.25 4.17 7.68
C TYR A 171 -4.68 2.70 7.62
N LEU A 172 -5.74 2.39 8.36
CA LEU A 172 -6.32 1.07 8.41
C LEU A 172 -7.80 1.12 8.04
N LYS A 173 -8.29 0.05 7.43
CA LYS A 173 -9.70 -0.16 7.11
C LYS A 173 -10.19 -1.49 7.63
N ARG A 174 -11.51 -1.63 7.79
CA ARG A 174 -12.15 -2.91 8.12
C ARG A 174 -13.56 -2.94 7.53
N PRO A 175 -14.00 -4.03 6.89
CA PRO A 175 -15.38 -4.18 6.46
C PRO A 175 -16.28 -4.43 7.68
N LEU A 176 -17.53 -3.98 7.58
CA LEU A 176 -18.60 -4.30 8.51
C LEU A 176 -19.55 -5.33 7.87
N ASP A 177 -20.34 -6.00 8.72
CA ASP A 177 -21.35 -6.97 8.25
C ASP A 177 -22.62 -6.28 7.70
N ASP A 178 -22.72 -4.95 7.86
CA ASP A 178 -23.84 -4.14 7.39
C ASP A 178 -23.74 -3.87 5.87
N PRO A 179 -24.87 -3.89 5.14
CA PRO A 179 -24.90 -3.51 3.73
C PRO A 179 -24.68 -2.01 3.56
N ALA A 180 -24.09 -1.63 2.42
CA ALA A 180 -23.84 -0.25 2.05
C ALA A 180 -25.15 0.56 1.95
N GLU A 181 -25.18 1.74 2.58
CA GLU A 181 -26.27 2.68 2.40
C GLU A 181 -26.31 3.20 0.95
N PRO A 182 -27.52 3.44 0.40
CA PRO A 182 -27.65 3.94 -0.97
C PRO A 182 -27.05 5.34 -1.10
N GLY A 183 -26.58 5.68 -2.31
CA GLY A 183 -26.05 7.01 -2.63
C GLY A 183 -24.60 7.26 -2.19
N GLU A 184 -24.25 8.54 -2.11
CA GLU A 184 -23.00 9.10 -1.58
C GLU A 184 -23.38 10.03 -0.40
N PRO A 185 -22.48 10.22 0.58
CA PRO A 185 -22.76 11.13 1.70
C PRO A 185 -22.89 12.59 1.22
N GLU A 186 -23.78 13.36 1.86
CA GLU A 186 -23.98 14.81 1.61
C GLU A 186 -22.76 15.67 1.97
#